data_AF-A0A956F382-F1
#
_entry.id   AF-A0A956F382-F1
#
_cell.length_a   1.000
_cell.length_b   1.000
_cell.length_c   1.000
_cell.angle_alpha   90.00
_cell.angle_beta   90.00
_cell.angle_gamma   90.00
#
_symmetry.space_group_name_H-M   'P 1'
#
loop_
_entity.id
_entity.type
_entity.pdbx_description
1 polymer ?
#
loop_
_entity_poly.entity_id
_entity_poly.type
_entity_poly.pdbx_seq_one_letter_code
_entity_poly.pdbx_strand_id
1 'polypeptide(L)'
;KDMVDRGGRLWRTGEWKNTPVPAEPPAEPDPSAAVGFPKAVDAVATLPAARKRTPREVLRGILLRGVKSDGTVDITEKGSEVRFVFQSRPGEGPQPPRDPEGRPNRPYCGKQVVKVKPEGLQEEEDETKYSCSSKGFEPLPEPRCGPKEVWAHAVANNIPKDKSAQLEYYRAKAGPAWRFRIPGTRHRFSLYGDCEREIKGLDEVGSVP
;
A
#
# COMPACT_ATOMS: atom_id res chain seq x y z
N LYS A 1 -3.30 -58.97 -10.55
CA LYS A 1 -2.05 -59.01 -9.75
C LYS A 1 -1.04 -58.11 -10.44
N ASP A 2 -1.38 -56.82 -10.57
CA ASP A 2 -1.30 -55.78 -9.51
C ASP A 2 0.18 -55.53 -9.19
N MET A 3 0.78 -54.34 -9.31
CA MET A 3 0.26 -53.01 -9.03
C MET A 3 0.86 -51.97 -9.98
N VAL A 4 0.01 -51.03 -10.37
CA VAL A 4 0.36 -49.72 -10.93
C VAL A 4 0.78 -48.83 -9.78
N ASP A 5 2.04 -48.40 -9.73
CA ASP A 5 2.48 -47.36 -8.78
C ASP A 5 2.49 -45.98 -9.48
N ARG A 6 1.61 -45.10 -8.99
CA ARG A 6 1.42 -43.72 -9.43
C ARG A 6 2.16 -42.82 -8.45
N GLY A 7 3.06 -41.94 -8.91
CA GLY A 7 3.42 -40.78 -8.08
C GLY A 7 4.79 -40.15 -8.27
N GLY A 8 5.29 -39.96 -9.48
CA GLY A 8 6.47 -39.11 -9.72
C GLY A 8 6.08 -37.65 -9.94
N ARG A 9 5.69 -36.91 -8.89
CA ARG A 9 5.56 -35.45 -8.98
C ARG A 9 6.98 -34.87 -9.04
N LEU A 10 7.40 -34.48 -10.24
CA LEU A 10 8.58 -33.66 -10.51
C LEU A 10 8.46 -32.35 -9.73
N TRP A 11 9.08 -32.29 -8.55
CA TRP A 11 9.46 -31.01 -7.95
C TRP A 11 10.48 -30.39 -8.90
N ARG A 12 10.08 -29.41 -9.70
CA ARG A 12 11.03 -28.48 -10.31
C ARG A 12 11.76 -27.81 -9.15
N THR A 13 12.97 -28.26 -8.87
CA THR A 13 13.98 -27.53 -8.12
C THR A 13 14.28 -26.27 -8.90
N GLY A 14 13.47 -25.23 -8.70
CA GLY A 14 13.86 -23.88 -9.06
C GLY A 14 15.17 -23.61 -8.35
N GLU A 15 16.23 -23.31 -9.11
CA GLU A 15 17.51 -22.89 -8.58
C GLU A 15 17.28 -21.71 -7.65
N TRP A 16 17.39 -21.95 -6.35
CA TRP A 16 17.49 -20.90 -5.36
C TRP A 16 18.79 -20.17 -5.65
N LYS A 17 18.73 -19.04 -6.39
CA LYS A 17 19.88 -18.17 -6.61
C LYS A 17 20.47 -17.85 -5.23
N ASN A 18 21.65 -18.38 -4.97
CA ASN A 18 22.20 -18.61 -3.63
C ASN A 18 22.80 -17.35 -2.99
N THR A 19 22.60 -16.18 -3.60
CA THR A 19 23.11 -14.90 -3.12
C THR A 19 21.92 -14.03 -2.71
N PRO A 20 21.75 -13.69 -1.41
CA PRO A 20 20.67 -12.80 -1.01
C PRO A 20 20.83 -11.47 -1.75
N VAL A 21 19.78 -11.02 -2.43
CA VAL A 21 19.74 -9.64 -2.96
C VAL A 21 19.58 -8.74 -1.74
N PRO A 22 20.61 -7.98 -1.35
CA PRO A 22 20.52 -7.11 -0.18
C PRO A 22 19.49 -6.02 -0.44
N ALA A 23 18.85 -5.53 0.62
CA ALA A 23 18.10 -4.29 0.55
C ALA A 23 19.04 -3.15 0.16
N GLU A 24 18.69 -2.42 -0.89
CA GLU A 24 19.38 -1.18 -1.24
C GLU A 24 18.97 -0.08 -0.25
N PRO A 25 19.89 0.84 0.11
CA PRO A 25 19.51 2.01 0.88
C PRO A 25 18.49 2.86 0.10
N PRO A 26 17.62 3.61 0.79
CA PRO A 26 16.73 4.56 0.13
C PRO A 26 17.48 5.52 -0.78
N ALA A 27 16.97 5.71 -2.00
CA ALA A 27 17.42 6.74 -2.92
C ALA A 27 17.20 8.14 -2.35
N GLU A 28 17.87 9.11 -2.97
CA GLU A 28 17.64 10.52 -2.67
C GLU A 28 16.17 10.92 -2.97
N PRO A 29 15.58 11.83 -2.18
CA PRO A 29 14.25 12.36 -2.44
C PRO A 29 14.17 12.99 -3.83
N ASP A 30 13.05 12.77 -4.52
CA ASP A 30 12.80 13.32 -5.84
C ASP A 30 11.48 14.09 -5.87
N PRO A 31 11.53 15.44 -5.88
CA PRO A 31 10.33 16.25 -5.94
C PRO A 31 9.63 16.18 -7.30
N SER A 32 10.34 15.87 -8.38
CA SER A 32 9.77 15.79 -9.74
C SER A 32 8.89 14.55 -9.96
N ALA A 33 9.10 13.52 -9.14
CA ALA A 33 8.32 12.28 -9.17
C ALA A 33 6.93 12.41 -8.51
N ALA A 34 6.68 13.45 -7.70
CA ALA A 34 5.39 13.68 -7.05
C ALA A 34 4.54 14.68 -7.85
N VAL A 35 3.40 14.24 -8.37
CA VAL A 35 2.51 15.06 -9.20
C VAL A 35 1.83 16.13 -8.32
N GLY A 36 1.99 17.40 -8.68
CA GLY A 36 1.41 18.53 -7.94
C GLY A 36 2.20 18.97 -6.69
N PHE A 37 3.45 18.49 -6.55
CA PHE A 37 4.32 18.81 -5.43
C PHE A 37 4.66 20.32 -5.31
N PRO A 38 4.79 20.87 -4.09
CA PRO A 38 4.46 20.25 -2.80
C PRO A 38 3.03 20.51 -2.32
N LYS A 39 2.32 21.46 -2.94
CA LYS A 39 1.10 22.06 -2.36
C LYS A 39 -0.21 21.38 -2.74
N ALA A 40 -0.20 20.60 -3.82
CA ALA A 40 -1.39 20.01 -4.40
C ALA A 40 -1.10 18.58 -4.88
N VAL A 41 -0.47 17.78 -4.03
CA VAL A 41 -0.04 16.43 -4.38
C VAL A 41 -1.25 15.54 -4.68
N ASP A 42 -1.28 14.98 -5.88
CA ASP A 42 -2.23 13.94 -6.28
C ASP A 42 -1.59 12.56 -6.06
N ALA A 43 -2.10 11.85 -5.05
CA ALA A 43 -1.55 10.55 -4.67
C ALA A 43 -1.78 9.45 -5.71
N VAL A 44 -2.91 9.46 -6.43
CA VAL A 44 -3.19 8.44 -7.44
C VAL A 44 -2.34 8.67 -8.68
N ALA A 45 -2.20 9.93 -9.10
CA ALA A 45 -1.30 10.28 -10.20
C ALA A 45 0.19 10.06 -9.84
N THR A 46 0.55 10.15 -8.56
CA THR A 46 1.93 9.88 -8.07
C THR A 46 2.23 8.39 -7.91
N LEU A 47 1.22 7.52 -7.79
CA LEU A 47 1.39 6.09 -7.54
C LEU A 47 2.33 5.37 -8.55
N PRO A 48 2.26 5.62 -9.87
CA PRO A 48 3.18 4.98 -10.82
C PRO A 48 4.65 5.32 -10.57
N ALA A 49 4.95 6.55 -10.12
CA ALA A 49 6.30 6.95 -9.75
C ALA A 49 6.73 6.31 -8.43
N ALA A 50 5.84 6.24 -7.44
CA ALA A 50 6.10 5.57 -6.17
C ALA A 50 6.41 4.07 -6.36
N ARG A 51 5.72 3.40 -7.29
CA ARG A 51 5.97 2.00 -7.62
C ARG A 51 7.40 1.77 -8.16
N LYS A 52 7.96 2.73 -8.89
CA LYS A 52 9.33 2.64 -9.43
C LYS A 52 10.42 2.84 -8.36
N ARG A 53 10.06 3.31 -7.17
CA ARG A 53 10.97 3.59 -6.04
C ARG A 53 11.21 2.37 -5.14
N THR A 54 10.58 1.24 -5.44
CA THR A 54 10.70 0.04 -4.61
C THR A 54 10.69 -1.22 -5.48
N PRO A 55 11.49 -2.25 -5.12
CA PRO A 55 11.40 -3.57 -5.74
C PRO A 55 10.18 -4.39 -5.24
N ARG A 56 9.39 -3.85 -4.30
CA ARG A 56 8.20 -4.50 -3.74
C ARG A 56 6.99 -4.23 -4.65
N GLU A 57 6.58 -5.22 -5.44
CA GLU A 57 5.59 -5.00 -6.51
C GLU A 57 4.13 -4.85 -6.03
N VAL A 58 3.80 -5.31 -4.82
CA VAL A 58 2.40 -5.44 -4.41
C VAL A 58 1.97 -4.28 -3.54
N LEU A 59 1.05 -3.47 -4.05
CA LEU A 59 0.40 -2.41 -3.29
C LEU A 59 -0.48 -3.01 -2.18
N ARG A 60 -0.30 -2.51 -0.97
CA ARG A 60 -1.05 -2.92 0.24
C ARG A 60 -1.89 -1.81 0.84
N GLY A 61 -1.60 -0.57 0.50
CA GLY A 61 -2.49 0.54 0.80
C GLY A 61 -1.88 1.89 0.49
N ILE A 62 -2.76 2.89 0.53
CA ILE A 62 -2.41 4.30 0.41
C ILE A 62 -3.00 5.00 1.62
N LEU A 63 -2.21 5.83 2.30
CA LEU A 63 -2.65 6.65 3.41
C LEU A 63 -2.38 8.11 3.11
N LEU A 64 -3.42 8.92 3.24
CA LEU A 64 -3.41 10.34 2.95
C LEU A 64 -3.92 11.10 4.18
N ARG A 65 -3.17 12.10 4.65
CA ARG A 65 -3.60 13.00 5.73
C ARG A 65 -3.54 14.43 5.24
N GLY A 66 -4.51 15.24 5.66
CA GLY A 66 -4.60 16.63 5.22
C GLY A 66 -5.20 16.78 3.83
N VAL A 67 -6.02 15.82 3.38
CA VAL A 67 -6.62 15.84 2.04
C VAL A 67 -7.66 16.96 1.97
N LYS A 68 -7.49 17.89 1.05
CA LYS A 68 -8.43 18.98 0.75
C LYS A 68 -9.59 18.47 -0.10
N SER A 69 -10.68 19.23 -0.16
CA SER A 69 -11.90 18.83 -0.89
C SER A 69 -11.74 18.70 -2.41
N ASP A 70 -10.63 19.17 -2.97
CA ASP A 70 -10.24 18.93 -4.37
C ASP A 70 -9.52 17.59 -4.60
N GLY A 71 -9.25 16.83 -3.53
CA GLY A 71 -8.56 15.55 -3.56
C GLY A 71 -7.04 15.62 -3.40
N THR A 72 -6.48 16.81 -3.20
CA THR A 72 -5.03 17.00 -3.11
C THR A 72 -4.53 17.12 -1.67
N VAL A 73 -3.23 16.92 -1.48
CA VAL A 73 -2.56 17.12 -0.18
C VAL A 73 -1.47 18.18 -0.32
N ASP A 74 -1.45 19.14 0.61
CA ASP A 74 -0.36 20.09 0.75
C ASP A 74 0.66 19.54 1.75
N ILE A 75 1.79 19.04 1.25
CA ILE A 75 2.86 18.41 2.05
C ILE A 75 3.57 19.42 2.96
N THR A 76 3.39 20.72 2.71
CA THR A 76 3.97 21.77 3.57
C THR A 76 3.16 21.99 4.84
N GLU A 77 1.90 21.52 4.89
CA GLU A 77 1.06 21.65 6.09
C GLU A 77 1.46 20.63 7.16
N LYS A 78 1.51 21.08 8.42
CA LYS A 78 1.89 20.22 9.55
C LYS A 78 0.92 19.05 9.70
N GLY A 79 1.45 17.84 9.69
CA GLY A 79 0.67 16.61 9.86
C GLY A 79 -0.02 16.10 8.58
N SER A 80 0.22 16.75 7.45
CA SER A 80 -0.08 16.20 6.13
C SER A 80 0.83 14.99 5.83
N GLU A 81 0.32 14.05 5.04
CA GLU A 81 1.06 12.83 4.71
C GLU A 81 0.51 12.25 3.41
N VAL A 82 1.40 11.79 2.53
CA VAL A 82 1.07 10.90 1.40
C VAL A 82 2.00 9.71 1.49
N ARG A 83 1.43 8.53 1.75
CA ARG A 83 2.17 7.29 2.02
C ARG A 83 1.60 6.14 1.19
N PHE A 84 2.49 5.40 0.53
CA PHE A 84 2.22 4.18 -0.22
C PHE A 84 2.90 3.01 0.48
N VAL A 85 2.19 1.90 0.67
CA VAL A 85 2.74 0.71 1.33
C VAL A 85 2.83 -0.43 0.32
N PHE A 86 4.03 -0.95 0.12
CA PHE A 86 4.32 -2.05 -0.79
C PHE A 86 4.88 -3.27 -0.06
N GLN A 87 4.60 -4.46 -0.59
CA GLN A 87 5.13 -5.74 -0.12
C GLN A 87 5.51 -6.63 -1.31
N SER A 88 6.28 -7.69 -1.07
CA SER A 88 6.45 -8.78 -2.04
C SER A 88 5.51 -9.94 -1.72
N ARG A 89 5.28 -10.80 -2.71
CA ARG A 89 4.64 -12.10 -2.48
C ARG A 89 5.49 -12.96 -1.53
N PRO A 90 4.90 -13.99 -0.90
CA PRO A 90 5.64 -14.89 -0.04
C PRO A 90 6.87 -15.50 -0.74
N GLY A 91 8.05 -15.23 -0.20
CA GLY A 91 9.32 -15.74 -0.73
C GLY A 91 9.90 -14.99 -1.93
N GLU A 92 9.32 -13.85 -2.32
CA GLU A 92 9.79 -13.02 -3.43
C GLU A 92 10.48 -11.72 -2.94
N GLY A 93 11.23 -11.06 -3.84
CA GLY A 93 11.90 -9.78 -3.57
C GLY A 93 13.17 -9.86 -2.72
N PRO A 94 13.71 -8.70 -2.29
CA PRO A 94 14.91 -8.63 -1.46
C PRO A 94 14.80 -9.47 -0.19
N GLN A 95 15.86 -10.21 0.10
CA GLN A 95 15.89 -11.24 1.12
C GLN A 95 16.48 -10.72 2.43
N PRO A 96 15.97 -11.17 3.58
CA PRO A 96 16.65 -10.93 4.84
C PRO A 96 18.02 -11.65 4.83
N PRO A 97 19.05 -11.10 5.50
CA PRO A 97 20.30 -11.80 5.72
C PRO A 97 20.06 -13.20 6.30
N ARG A 98 20.79 -14.21 5.81
CA ARG A 98 20.64 -15.59 6.31
C ARG A 98 21.00 -15.67 7.79
N ASP A 99 20.24 -16.49 8.54
CA ASP A 99 20.60 -16.88 9.89
C ASP A 99 21.92 -17.68 9.84
N PRO A 100 22.97 -17.27 10.59
CA PRO A 100 24.22 -18.01 10.68
C PRO A 100 24.04 -19.48 11.09
N GLU A 101 22.97 -19.79 11.84
CA GLU A 101 22.66 -21.13 12.36
C GLU A 101 21.94 -22.03 11.35
N GLY A 102 21.76 -21.59 10.09
CA GLY A 102 21.26 -22.43 9.00
C GLY A 102 19.78 -22.82 9.09
N ARG A 103 18.99 -22.15 9.95
CA ARG A 103 17.55 -22.39 10.04
C ARG A 103 16.84 -21.99 8.74
N PRO A 104 15.85 -22.78 8.27
CA PRO A 104 15.04 -22.39 7.12
C PRO A 104 14.36 -21.04 7.38
N ASN A 105 14.53 -20.10 6.45
CA ASN A 105 13.82 -18.82 6.54
C ASN A 105 12.31 -19.08 6.49
N ARG A 106 11.58 -18.53 7.46
CA ARG A 106 10.12 -18.45 7.38
C ARG A 106 9.74 -17.69 6.10
N PRO A 107 8.58 -17.97 5.48
CA PRO A 107 8.08 -17.17 4.38
C PRO A 107 8.03 -15.69 4.80
N TYR A 108 8.82 -14.87 4.14
CA TYR A 108 8.85 -13.43 4.30
C TYR A 108 8.11 -12.82 3.11
N CYS A 109 7.47 -11.69 3.34
CA CYS A 109 6.87 -10.89 2.27
C CYS A 109 7.67 -9.61 2.06
N GLY A 110 8.42 -9.16 3.07
CA GLY A 110 9.09 -7.88 3.02
C GLY A 110 8.08 -6.71 2.95
N LYS A 111 8.50 -5.52 3.32
CA LYS A 111 7.65 -4.33 3.25
C LYS A 111 8.51 -3.11 3.03
N GLN A 112 8.09 -2.25 2.13
CA GLN A 112 8.70 -0.94 1.97
C GLN A 112 7.60 0.12 1.84
N VAL A 113 7.84 1.25 2.47
CA VAL A 113 6.97 2.41 2.41
C VAL A 113 7.61 3.40 1.45
N VAL A 114 6.81 3.99 0.57
CA VAL A 114 7.20 5.15 -0.22
C VAL A 114 6.32 6.31 0.19
N LYS A 115 6.90 7.46 0.50
CA LYS A 115 6.16 8.63 0.98
C LYS A 115 6.62 9.92 0.32
N VAL A 116 5.72 10.88 0.24
CA VAL A 116 6.06 12.25 -0.17
C VAL A 116 6.45 13.02 1.09
N LYS A 117 7.72 13.37 1.20
CA LYS A 117 8.28 14.22 2.25
C LYS A 117 8.39 15.68 1.76
N PRO A 118 8.68 16.66 2.63
CA PRO A 118 8.97 18.03 2.21
C PRO A 118 10.12 18.16 1.20
N GLU A 119 11.00 17.17 1.11
CA GLU A 119 12.12 17.13 0.16
C GLU A 119 11.75 16.45 -1.18
N GLY A 120 10.65 15.71 -1.24
CA GLY A 120 10.20 14.98 -2.44
C GLY A 120 9.71 13.57 -2.16
N LEU A 121 9.47 12.80 -3.22
CA LEU A 121 9.08 11.39 -3.13
C LEU A 121 10.29 10.54 -2.73
N GLN A 122 10.14 9.74 -1.68
CA GLN A 122 11.23 8.90 -1.15
C GLN A 122 10.70 7.62 -0.50
N GLU A 123 11.39 6.52 -0.69
CA GLU A 123 11.23 5.27 0.04
C GLU A 123 11.83 5.33 1.46
N GLU A 124 11.25 4.57 2.37
CA GLU A 124 11.84 4.24 3.68
C GLU A 124 12.74 3.01 3.53
N GLU A 125 13.49 2.69 4.59
CA GLU A 125 14.29 1.47 4.66
C GLU A 125 13.42 0.22 4.37
N ASP A 126 13.96 -0.73 3.58
CA ASP A 126 13.25 -1.96 3.24
C ASP A 126 13.26 -2.95 4.42
N GLU A 127 12.07 -3.25 4.94
CA GLU A 127 11.87 -4.22 6.01
C GLU A 127 11.83 -5.65 5.44
N THR A 128 12.99 -6.18 5.04
CA THR A 128 13.11 -7.52 4.41
C THR A 128 12.59 -8.68 5.25
N LYS A 129 12.61 -8.55 6.58
CA LYS A 129 12.11 -9.57 7.54
C LYS A 129 10.60 -9.50 7.78
N TYR A 130 9.88 -8.56 7.14
CA TYR A 130 8.44 -8.40 7.36
C TYR A 130 7.69 -9.69 7.01
N SER A 131 6.90 -10.18 7.97
CA SER A 131 6.18 -11.45 7.85
C SER A 131 5.00 -11.34 6.90
N CYS A 132 4.68 -12.44 6.23
CA CYS A 132 3.45 -12.50 5.44
C CYS A 132 2.22 -12.46 6.35
N SER A 133 1.20 -11.72 5.92
CA SER A 133 -0.08 -11.70 6.62
C SER A 133 -0.72 -13.09 6.65
N SER A 134 -1.22 -13.50 7.82
CA SER A 134 -1.98 -14.73 7.97
C SER A 134 -3.34 -14.70 7.28
N LYS A 135 -3.86 -13.51 6.91
CA LYS A 135 -5.19 -13.31 6.32
C LYS A 135 -5.23 -13.42 4.79
N GLY A 136 -4.18 -13.98 4.19
CA GLY A 136 -4.07 -14.15 2.75
C GLY A 136 -3.39 -12.96 2.05
N PHE A 137 -2.79 -13.26 0.90
CA PHE A 137 -2.02 -12.32 0.11
C PHE A 137 -2.82 -11.93 -1.13
N GLU A 138 -3.79 -11.02 -0.97
CA GLU A 138 -4.51 -10.47 -2.11
C GLU A 138 -4.04 -9.03 -2.38
N PRO A 139 -3.48 -8.74 -3.57
CA PRO A 139 -2.98 -7.42 -3.90
C PRO A 139 -4.12 -6.40 -3.94
N LEU A 140 -3.83 -5.13 -3.62
CA LEU A 140 -4.73 -4.05 -3.98
C LEU A 140 -4.52 -3.68 -5.44
N PRO A 141 -5.60 -3.61 -6.25
CA PRO A 141 -5.50 -3.06 -7.59
C PRO A 141 -5.24 -1.55 -7.51
N GLU A 142 -4.79 -0.96 -8.61
CA GLU A 142 -4.71 0.49 -8.69
C GLU A 142 -6.12 1.09 -8.57
N PRO A 143 -6.30 2.13 -7.73
CA PRO A 143 -7.62 2.70 -7.50
C PRO A 143 -8.14 3.38 -8.77
N ARG A 144 -9.37 3.06 -9.18
CA ARG A 144 -10.03 3.71 -10.33
C ARG A 144 -10.74 5.01 -9.93
N CYS A 145 -11.16 5.11 -8.67
CA CYS A 145 -11.59 6.39 -8.09
C CYS A 145 -10.50 6.95 -7.19
N GLY A 146 -10.32 8.27 -7.21
CA GLY A 146 -9.32 8.96 -6.43
C GLY A 146 -9.88 9.68 -5.21
N PRO A 147 -9.00 10.33 -4.44
CA PRO A 147 -9.36 11.17 -3.30
C PRO A 147 -10.43 12.22 -3.59
N LYS A 148 -10.44 12.77 -4.81
CA LYS A 148 -11.41 13.78 -5.24
C LYS A 148 -12.83 13.23 -5.29
N GLU A 149 -13.01 12.04 -5.85
CA GLU A 149 -14.31 11.37 -5.93
C GLU A 149 -14.81 10.98 -4.53
N VAL A 150 -13.91 10.49 -3.67
CA VAL A 150 -14.24 10.19 -2.26
C VAL A 150 -14.70 11.46 -1.53
N TRP A 151 -14.02 12.60 -1.75
CA TRP A 151 -14.42 13.89 -1.20
C TRP A 151 -15.75 14.40 -1.78
N ALA A 152 -16.00 14.20 -3.08
CA ALA A 152 -17.27 14.56 -3.69
C ALA A 152 -18.44 13.81 -3.02
N HIS A 153 -18.25 12.53 -2.70
CA HIS A 153 -19.22 11.77 -1.91
C HIS A 153 -19.42 12.37 -0.51
N ALA A 154 -18.34 12.77 0.17
CA ALA A 154 -18.44 13.42 1.47
C ALA A 154 -19.26 14.72 1.41
N VAL A 155 -18.98 15.58 0.44
CA VAL A 155 -19.69 16.85 0.23
C VAL A 155 -21.17 16.61 -0.08
N ALA A 156 -21.49 15.62 -0.92
CA ALA A 156 -22.88 15.23 -1.20
C ALA A 156 -23.64 14.79 0.08
N ASN A 157 -22.92 14.33 1.11
CA ASN A 157 -23.45 13.99 2.43
C ASN A 157 -23.30 15.14 3.45
N ASN A 158 -23.29 16.39 2.97
CA ASN A 158 -23.26 17.62 3.79
C ASN A 158 -21.99 17.81 4.62
N ILE A 159 -20.87 17.24 4.22
CA ILE A 159 -19.58 17.48 4.87
C ILE A 159 -18.98 18.81 4.34
N PRO A 160 -18.58 19.75 5.23
CA PRO A 160 -18.01 21.03 4.81
C PRO A 160 -16.68 20.90 4.06
N LYS A 161 -16.50 21.70 3.00
CA LYS A 161 -15.33 21.69 2.11
C LYS A 161 -14.07 22.34 2.69
N ASP A 162 -14.22 23.14 3.74
CA ASP A 162 -13.14 23.84 4.45
C ASP A 162 -12.36 22.93 5.41
N LYS A 163 -12.81 21.68 5.58
CA LYS A 163 -12.13 20.69 6.41
C LYS A 163 -11.09 19.90 5.62
N SER A 164 -10.12 19.36 6.35
CA SER A 164 -9.18 18.38 5.83
C SER A 164 -9.54 16.99 6.32
N ALA A 165 -9.41 16.00 5.43
CA ALA A 165 -9.72 14.61 5.73
C ALA A 165 -8.45 13.76 5.83
N GLN A 166 -8.60 12.59 6.43
CA GLN A 166 -7.71 11.46 6.21
C GLN A 166 -8.44 10.45 5.33
N LEU A 167 -7.75 10.00 4.28
CA LEU A 167 -8.21 8.94 3.40
C LEU A 167 -7.27 7.74 3.46
N GLU A 168 -7.84 6.54 3.43
CA GLU A 168 -7.09 5.30 3.34
C GLU A 168 -7.62 4.47 2.18
N TYR A 169 -6.78 4.07 1.24
CA TYR A 169 -7.10 3.02 0.30
C TYR A 169 -6.55 1.70 0.84
N TYR A 170 -7.43 0.75 1.11
CA TYR A 170 -7.10 -0.45 1.87
C TYR A 170 -7.90 -1.65 1.40
N ARG A 171 -7.48 -2.84 1.86
CA ARG A 171 -8.22 -4.08 1.62
C ARG A 171 -9.23 -4.28 2.74
N ALA A 172 -10.49 -3.96 2.46
CA ALA A 172 -11.61 -4.31 3.33
C ALA A 172 -11.99 -5.80 3.13
N LYS A 173 -12.83 -6.33 4.02
CA LYS A 173 -13.34 -7.70 3.89
C LYS A 173 -14.14 -7.89 2.60
N ALA A 174 -14.92 -6.89 2.20
CA ALA A 174 -15.66 -6.90 0.93
C ALA A 174 -14.75 -6.79 -0.31
N GLY A 175 -13.54 -6.24 -0.15
CA GLY A 175 -12.55 -6.04 -1.21
C GLY A 175 -11.87 -4.67 -1.13
N PRO A 176 -11.29 -4.15 -2.23
CA PRO A 176 -10.65 -2.83 -2.26
C PRO A 176 -11.63 -1.72 -1.90
N ALA A 177 -11.22 -0.82 -1.01
CA ALA A 177 -12.07 0.25 -0.52
C ALA A 177 -11.27 1.50 -0.15
N TRP A 178 -11.94 2.66 -0.24
CA TRP A 178 -11.50 3.92 0.35
C TRP A 178 -12.21 4.15 1.67
N ARG A 179 -11.48 4.50 2.73
CA ARG A 179 -12.04 4.97 3.99
C ARG A 179 -11.83 6.47 4.10
N PHE A 180 -12.90 7.19 4.36
CA PHE A 180 -12.90 8.62 4.64
C PHE A 180 -13.05 8.85 6.14
N ARG A 181 -12.30 9.81 6.69
CA ARG A 181 -12.58 10.36 8.03
C ARG A 181 -12.16 11.81 8.14
N ILE A 182 -12.92 12.62 8.88
CA ILE A 182 -12.43 13.90 9.40
C ILE A 182 -12.01 13.69 10.86
N PRO A 183 -10.71 13.86 11.19
CA PRO A 183 -10.22 13.72 12.56
C PRO A 183 -11.01 14.58 13.56
N GLY A 184 -11.34 14.02 14.72
CA GLY A 184 -12.07 14.73 15.77
C GLY A 184 -13.58 14.84 15.55
N THR A 185 -14.14 14.25 14.48
CA THR A 185 -15.58 14.29 14.20
C THR A 185 -16.17 12.89 14.05
N ARG A 186 -17.50 12.81 13.92
CA ARG A 186 -18.22 11.57 13.58
C ARG A 186 -18.29 11.30 12.07
N HIS A 187 -17.79 12.21 11.23
CA HIS A 187 -17.82 12.05 9.79
C HIS A 187 -16.81 11.01 9.34
N ARG A 188 -17.32 9.81 9.06
CA ARG A 188 -16.56 8.67 8.56
C ARG A 188 -17.45 7.77 7.71
N PHE A 189 -16.89 7.20 6.67
CA PHE A 189 -17.53 6.19 5.83
C PHE A 189 -16.47 5.41 5.07
N SER A 190 -16.86 4.27 4.48
CA SER A 190 -16.00 3.45 3.64
C SER A 190 -16.70 3.19 2.31
N LEU A 191 -16.04 3.47 1.19
CA LEU A 191 -16.55 3.23 -0.16
C LEU A 191 -15.85 2.03 -0.78
N TYR A 192 -16.64 1.04 -1.19
CA TYR A 192 -16.19 -0.17 -1.88
C TYR A 192 -16.21 0.01 -3.40
N GLY A 193 -15.40 -0.79 -4.09
CA GLY A 193 -15.50 -0.97 -5.54
C GLY A 193 -15.18 0.31 -6.30
N ASP A 194 -14.15 1.04 -5.89
CA ASP A 194 -13.80 2.33 -6.52
C ASP A 194 -14.94 3.36 -6.47
N CYS A 195 -15.42 3.67 -5.26
CA CYS A 195 -16.46 4.68 -5.02
C CYS A 195 -17.88 4.31 -5.50
N GLU A 196 -18.14 3.04 -5.81
CA GLU A 196 -19.47 2.57 -6.26
C GLU A 196 -20.55 2.64 -5.17
N ARG A 197 -20.22 2.21 -3.94
CA ARG A 197 -21.18 2.21 -2.81
C ARG A 197 -20.51 2.26 -1.45
N GLU A 198 -21.25 2.72 -0.45
CA GLU A 198 -20.83 2.66 0.94
C GLU A 198 -20.92 1.22 1.51
N ILE A 199 -19.94 0.84 2.33
CA ILE A 199 -19.90 -0.41 3.10
C ILE A 199 -19.78 -0.10 4.60
N LYS A 200 -20.34 -0.98 5.45
CA LYS A 200 -20.41 -0.80 6.91
C LYS A 200 -20.24 -2.13 7.65
N GLY A 201 -19.90 -2.07 8.94
CA GLY A 201 -19.88 -3.24 9.81
C GLY A 201 -18.76 -4.22 9.49
N LEU A 202 -19.08 -5.49 9.26
CA LEU A 202 -18.06 -6.51 8.99
C LEU A 202 -17.39 -6.35 7.61
N ASP A 203 -18.06 -5.69 6.67
CA ASP A 203 -17.57 -5.52 5.30
C ASP A 203 -16.42 -4.50 5.23
N GLU A 204 -16.42 -3.50 6.11
CA GLU A 204 -15.40 -2.44 6.15
C GLU A 204 -14.14 -2.81 6.96
N VAL A 205 -14.12 -4.01 7.58
CA VAL A 205 -12.99 -4.47 8.40
C VAL A 205 -11.73 -4.60 7.54
N GLY A 206 -10.66 -3.93 7.98
CA GLY A 206 -9.36 -3.89 7.30
C GLY A 206 -8.60 -2.59 7.62
N SER A 207 -7.34 -2.51 7.21
CA SER A 207 -6.53 -1.30 7.38
C SER A 207 -5.36 -1.30 6.40
N VAL A 208 -4.75 -0.12 6.21
CA VAL A 208 -3.41 -0.01 5.63
C VAL A 208 -2.41 -0.61 6.64
N PRO A 209 -1.48 -1.49 6.22
CA PRO A 209 -0.46 -2.09 7.10
C PRO A 209 0.65 -1.13 7.56
#